data_AF-A0A5B8NR93-F1
#
_entry.id   AF-A0A5B8NR93-F1
#
_cell.length_a   1.000
_cell.length_b   1.000
_cell.length_c   1.000
_cell.angle_alpha   90.00
_cell.angle_beta   90.00
_cell.angle_gamma   90.00
#
_symmetry.space_group_name_H-M   'P 1'
#
loop_
_entity.id
_entity.type
_entity.pdbx_description
1 polymer ?
#
loop_
_entity_poly.entity_id
_entity_poly.type
_entity_poly.pdbx_seq_one_letter_code
_entity_poly.pdbx_strand_id
1 'polypeptide(L)'
;MNSKLSPQDATKVLSFTDNRQDASLQAGHFNDFVQTSFLRGGLNQALREKQTLTHSELAQAVVKQMGITQDHYAKQPAEYGAGKKRNERAFRDLIEYRLYEDLRRGWRIMQPNLEQCGLLSIVYEG
;
A
#
# COMPACT_ATOMS: atom_id res chain seq x y z
N MET A 1 -30.55 -9.92 48.56
CA MET A 1 -29.95 -11.24 48.86
C MET A 1 -29.38 -11.79 47.58
N ASN A 2 -28.05 -11.78 47.43
CA ASN A 2 -27.35 -12.32 46.28
C ASN A 2 -27.42 -13.86 46.34
N SER A 3 -28.28 -14.47 45.54
CA SER A 3 -28.23 -15.92 45.33
C SER A 3 -27.00 -16.22 44.46
N LYS A 4 -25.89 -16.59 45.12
CA LYS A 4 -24.76 -17.21 44.45
C LYS A 4 -25.27 -18.49 43.77
N LEU A 5 -25.25 -18.51 42.44
CA LEU A 5 -25.46 -19.72 41.64
C LEU A 5 -24.48 -20.80 42.13
N SER A 6 -24.97 -22.01 42.39
CA SER A 6 -24.09 -23.12 42.74
C SER A 6 -23.20 -23.46 41.52
N PRO A 7 -21.97 -23.97 41.69
CA PRO A 7 -21.11 -24.36 40.57
C PRO A 7 -21.76 -25.42 39.65
N GLN A 8 -22.79 -26.10 40.13
CA GLN A 8 -23.56 -27.12 39.39
C GLN A 8 -24.67 -26.49 38.53
N ASP A 9 -25.10 -25.25 38.84
CA ASP A 9 -26.14 -24.50 38.11
C ASP A 9 -25.55 -23.44 37.15
N ALA A 10 -24.22 -23.27 37.15
CA ALA A 10 -23.53 -22.40 36.21
C ALA A 10 -23.48 -23.06 34.82
N THR A 11 -24.55 -22.91 34.04
CA THR A 11 -24.56 -23.27 32.62
C THR A 11 -23.41 -22.52 31.93
N LYS A 12 -22.41 -23.23 31.40
CA LYS A 12 -21.35 -22.62 30.58
C LYS A 12 -22.00 -21.98 29.36
N VAL A 13 -22.19 -20.67 29.38
CA VAL A 13 -22.63 -19.91 28.22
C VAL A 13 -21.47 -19.89 27.24
N LEU A 14 -21.57 -20.71 26.19
CA LEU A 14 -20.63 -20.72 25.08
C LEU A 14 -20.97 -19.54 24.17
N SER A 15 -20.31 -18.41 24.36
CA SER A 15 -20.45 -17.24 23.49
C SER A 15 -19.53 -17.40 22.29
N PHE A 16 -20.10 -17.58 21.10
CA PHE A 16 -19.36 -17.48 19.84
C PHE A 16 -19.31 -16.02 19.43
N THR A 17 -18.16 -15.37 19.60
CA THR A 17 -17.91 -14.07 18.98
C THR A 17 -17.53 -14.32 17.52
N ASP A 18 -18.33 -13.82 16.57
CA ASP A 18 -17.97 -13.84 15.16
C ASP A 18 -16.77 -12.90 14.92
N ASN A 19 -15.57 -13.47 15.01
CA ASN A 19 -14.29 -12.77 14.85
C ASN A 19 -14.02 -12.37 13.38
N ARG A 20 -14.99 -12.58 12.46
CA ARG A 20 -14.81 -12.32 11.03
C ARG A 20 -14.69 -10.83 10.72
N GLN A 21 -15.30 -9.95 11.51
CA GLN A 21 -15.18 -8.49 11.32
C GLN A 21 -13.77 -8.01 11.65
N ASP A 22 -13.24 -8.41 12.81
CA ASP A 22 -11.88 -8.08 13.21
C ASP A 22 -10.85 -8.71 12.27
N ALA A 23 -11.05 -9.96 11.86
CA ALA A 23 -10.20 -10.60 10.85
C ALA A 23 -10.21 -9.85 9.51
N SER A 24 -11.37 -9.36 9.07
CA SER A 24 -11.49 -8.59 7.83
C SER A 24 -10.81 -7.23 7.94
N LEU A 25 -10.92 -6.57 9.10
CA LEU A 25 -10.24 -5.30 9.39
C LEU A 25 -8.71 -5.49 9.41
N GLN A 26 -8.23 -6.53 10.08
CA GLN A 26 -6.80 -6.88 10.12
C GLN A 26 -6.26 -7.23 8.73
N ALA A 27 -7.02 -7.97 7.93
CA ALA A 27 -6.65 -8.26 6.55
C ALA A 27 -6.56 -6.97 5.70
N GLY A 28 -7.48 -6.02 5.92
CA GLY A 28 -7.41 -4.69 5.30
C GLY A 28 -6.12 -3.96 5.67
N HIS A 29 -5.81 -3.84 6.96
CA HIS A 29 -4.58 -3.21 7.44
C HIS A 29 -3.31 -3.87 6.89
N PHE A 30 -3.29 -5.21 6.82
CA PHE A 30 -2.18 -5.94 6.25
C PHE A 30 -2.00 -5.64 4.75
N ASN A 31 -3.09 -5.62 3.98
CA ASN A 31 -3.04 -5.29 2.56
C ASN A 31 -2.53 -3.86 2.33
N ASP A 32 -3.00 -2.88 3.13
CA ASP A 32 -2.55 -1.50 3.05
C ASP A 32 -1.04 -1.38 3.36
N PHE A 33 -0.57 -2.13 4.37
CA PHE A 33 0.84 -2.20 4.71
C PHE A 33 1.68 -2.79 3.56
N VAL A 34 1.24 -3.89 2.95
CA VAL A 34 1.94 -4.52 1.82
C VAL A 34 1.99 -3.56 0.63
N GLN A 35 0.87 -2.92 0.28
CA GLN A 35 0.81 -1.97 -0.83
C GLN A 35 1.74 -0.77 -0.60
N THR A 36 1.67 -0.16 0.59
CA THR A 36 2.51 0.99 0.94
C THR A 36 3.99 0.64 0.97
N SER A 37 4.34 -0.52 1.56
CA SER A 37 5.72 -0.99 1.62
C SER A 37 6.28 -1.29 0.24
N PHE A 38 5.47 -1.89 -0.64
CA PHE A 38 5.87 -2.20 -2.01
C PHE A 38 6.08 -0.93 -2.85
N LEU A 39 5.17 0.04 -2.74
CA LEU A 39 5.28 1.35 -3.40
C LEU A 39 6.58 2.07 -2.99
N ARG A 40 6.83 2.15 -1.67
CA ARG A 40 8.03 2.77 -1.11
C ARG A 40 9.30 2.01 -1.46
N GLY A 41 9.24 0.68 -1.48
CA GLY A 41 10.35 -0.17 -1.95
C GLY A 41 10.74 0.15 -3.38
N GLY A 42 9.76 0.24 -4.29
CA GLY A 42 9.98 0.65 -5.67
C GLY A 42 10.58 2.05 -5.81
N LEU A 43 10.07 3.02 -5.04
CA LEU A 43 10.61 4.39 -5.02
C LEU A 43 12.06 4.42 -4.53
N ASN A 44 12.35 3.76 -3.41
CA ASN A 44 13.70 3.70 -2.86
C ASN A 44 14.68 3.04 -3.84
N GLN A 45 14.28 1.97 -4.53
CA GLN A 45 15.12 1.33 -5.55
C GLN A 45 15.33 2.23 -6.77
N ALA A 46 14.31 2.96 -7.21
CA ALA A 46 14.41 3.89 -8.33
C ALA A 46 15.39 5.04 -8.01
N LEU A 47 15.33 5.56 -6.78
CA LEU A 47 16.28 6.57 -6.30
C LEU A 47 17.70 6.01 -6.13
N ARG A 48 17.86 4.76 -5.69
CA ARG A 48 19.19 4.12 -5.65
C ARG A 48 19.82 3.99 -7.04
N GLU A 49 19.02 3.70 -8.06
CA GLU A 49 19.49 3.62 -9.46
C GLU A 49 19.84 5.00 -10.03
N LYS A 50 18.95 5.99 -9.92
CA LYS A 50 19.10 7.29 -10.60
C LYS A 50 19.68 8.42 -9.74
N GLN A 51 19.78 8.25 -8.43
CA GLN A 51 20.16 9.25 -7.40
C GLN A 51 19.23 10.47 -7.28
N THR A 52 18.67 10.95 -8.39
CA THR A 52 17.72 12.06 -8.44
C THR A 52 16.62 11.72 -9.44
N LEU A 53 15.37 12.08 -9.10
CA LEU A 53 14.21 11.90 -9.95
C LEU A 53 13.45 13.22 -10.04
N THR A 54 13.16 13.64 -11.27
CA THR A 54 12.22 14.73 -11.52
C THR A 54 10.77 14.23 -11.46
N HIS A 55 9.81 15.15 -11.34
CA HIS A 55 8.38 14.80 -11.33
C HIS A 55 7.96 14.00 -12.58
N SER A 56 8.53 14.31 -13.74
CA SER A 56 8.20 13.68 -15.02
C SER A 56 8.78 12.26 -15.15
N GLU A 57 9.84 11.95 -14.41
CA GLU A 57 10.49 10.63 -14.44
C GLU A 57 10.03 9.71 -13.32
N LEU A 58 9.53 10.28 -12.22
CA LEU A 58 9.23 9.59 -10.96
C LEU A 58 8.42 8.31 -11.18
N ALA A 59 7.21 8.43 -11.71
CA ALA A 59 6.31 7.29 -11.86
C ALA A 59 6.88 6.20 -12.77
N GLN A 60 7.49 6.58 -13.89
CA GLN A 60 8.06 5.63 -14.85
C GLN A 60 9.26 4.87 -14.25
N ALA A 61 10.10 5.54 -13.48
CA ALA A 61 11.24 4.91 -12.81
C ALA A 61 10.79 3.95 -11.70
N VAL A 62 9.78 4.33 -10.91
CA VAL A 62 9.22 3.45 -9.87
C VAL A 62 8.55 2.22 -10.49
N VAL A 63 7.70 2.37 -11.51
CA VAL A 63 7.03 1.25 -12.19
C VAL A 63 8.06 0.25 -12.75
N LYS A 64 9.16 0.75 -13.32
CA LYS A 64 10.27 -0.11 -13.80
C LYS A 64 10.83 -0.98 -12.66
N GLN A 65 11.06 -0.40 -11.49
CA GLN A 65 11.62 -1.09 -10.34
C GLN A 65 10.64 -2.04 -9.63
N MET A 66 9.33 -1.79 -9.76
CA MET A 66 8.29 -2.68 -9.24
C MET A 66 8.24 -4.03 -9.98
N GLY A 67 8.71 -4.09 -11.23
CA GLY A 67 8.77 -5.36 -11.99
C GLY A 67 7.42 -6.01 -12.27
N ILE A 68 6.32 -5.24 -12.20
CA ILE A 68 4.96 -5.74 -12.42
C ILE A 68 4.62 -5.70 -13.91
N THR A 69 4.27 -6.86 -14.47
CA THR A 69 3.78 -6.99 -15.85
C THR A 69 2.25 -6.82 -15.92
N GLN A 70 1.73 -6.63 -17.14
CA GLN A 70 0.29 -6.42 -17.36
C GLN A 70 -0.57 -7.57 -16.86
N ASP A 71 -0.03 -8.78 -16.80
CA ASP A 71 -0.75 -9.99 -16.34
C ASP A 71 -1.22 -9.87 -14.89
N HIS A 72 -0.59 -9.00 -14.10
CA HIS A 72 -0.93 -8.79 -12.70
C HIS A 72 -2.04 -7.75 -12.47
N TYR A 73 -2.25 -6.82 -13.40
CA TYR A 73 -3.16 -5.68 -13.18
C TYR A 73 -4.18 -5.45 -14.30
N ALA A 74 -3.93 -5.95 -15.50
CA ALA A 74 -4.82 -5.75 -16.64
C ALA A 74 -5.79 -6.93 -16.74
N LYS A 75 -7.09 -6.62 -16.79
CA LYS A 75 -8.13 -7.63 -17.07
C LYS A 75 -7.95 -8.30 -18.43
N GLN A 76 -7.42 -7.55 -19.41
CA GLN A 76 -7.10 -8.02 -20.75
C GLN A 76 -5.67 -7.58 -21.10
N PRO A 77 -4.67 -8.42 -20.80
CA PRO A 77 -3.29 -8.18 -21.21
C PRO A 77 -3.18 -8.09 -22.74
N ALA A 78 -2.28 -7.26 -23.23
CA ALA A 78 -2.01 -7.11 -24.64
C ALA A 78 -0.51 -7.08 -24.89
N GLU A 79 -0.06 -7.87 -25.86
CA GLU A 79 1.38 -8.01 -26.17
C GLU A 79 1.95 -6.79 -26.89
N TYR A 80 1.14 -6.11 -27.72
CA TYR A 80 1.52 -4.95 -28.51
C TYR A 80 0.35 -4.00 -28.79
N GLY A 81 0.66 -2.86 -29.40
CA GLY A 81 -0.33 -1.90 -29.89
C GLY A 81 -0.95 -0.99 -28.81
N ALA A 82 -2.10 -0.40 -29.13
CA ALA A 82 -2.76 0.59 -28.29
C ALA A 82 -3.27 0.00 -26.96
N GLY A 83 -3.66 -1.28 -26.94
CA GLY A 83 -4.09 -1.97 -25.72
C GLY A 83 -2.99 -2.02 -24.67
N LYS A 84 -1.78 -2.43 -25.08
CA LYS A 84 -0.61 -2.47 -24.20
C LYS A 84 -0.29 -1.10 -23.61
N LYS A 85 -0.20 -0.08 -24.48
CA LYS A 85 0.09 1.29 -24.07
C LYS A 85 -0.95 1.87 -23.11
N ARG A 86 -2.23 1.54 -23.32
CA ARG A 86 -3.33 1.96 -22.44
C ARG A 86 -3.21 1.32 -21.06
N ASN A 87 -2.93 0.02 -20.99
CA ASN A 87 -2.75 -0.70 -19.74
C ASN A 87 -1.55 -0.15 -18.94
N GLU A 88 -0.39 -0.03 -19.58
CA GLU A 88 0.83 0.55 -18.98
C GLU A 88 0.61 1.98 -18.48
N ARG A 89 -0.06 2.81 -19.28
CA ARG A 89 -0.40 4.18 -18.89
C ARG A 89 -1.30 4.19 -17.66
N ALA A 90 -2.39 3.43 -17.67
CA ALA A 90 -3.32 3.38 -16.54
C ALA A 90 -2.63 2.94 -15.23
N PHE A 91 -1.75 1.93 -15.31
CA PHE A 91 -0.98 1.49 -14.15
C PHE A 91 0.00 2.57 -13.68
N ARG A 92 0.75 3.18 -14.59
CA ARG A 92 1.68 4.26 -14.24
C ARG A 92 0.96 5.45 -13.61
N ASP A 93 -0.16 5.88 -14.16
CA ASP A 93 -0.93 7.02 -13.66
C ASP A 93 -1.49 6.71 -12.24
N LEU A 94 -1.88 5.46 -11.98
CA LEU A 94 -2.24 5.01 -10.63
C LEU A 94 -1.05 5.08 -9.66
N ILE A 95 0.13 4.59 -10.06
CA ILE A 95 1.33 4.64 -9.23
C ILE A 95 1.76 6.08 -8.97
N GLU A 96 1.68 6.95 -9.98
CA GLU A 96 1.95 8.38 -9.84
C GLU A 96 1.07 9.02 -8.76
N TYR A 97 -0.25 8.80 -8.85
CA TYR A 97 -1.20 9.29 -7.84
C TYR A 97 -0.83 8.79 -6.43
N ARG A 98 -0.57 7.49 -6.29
CA ARG A 98 -0.23 6.89 -4.99
C ARG A 98 1.10 7.40 -4.42
N LEU A 99 2.09 7.64 -5.27
CA LEU A 99 3.37 8.24 -4.86
C LEU A 99 3.16 9.65 -4.30
N TYR A 100 2.39 10.49 -4.99
CA TYR A 100 2.10 11.83 -4.47
C TYR A 100 1.27 11.81 -3.20
N GLU A 101 0.29 10.91 -3.08
CA GLU A 101 -0.48 10.72 -1.85
C GLU A 101 0.43 10.30 -0.68
N ASP A 102 1.36 9.36 -0.91
CA ASP A 102 2.29 8.89 0.12
C ASP A 102 3.34 9.94 0.50
N LEU A 103 3.90 10.66 -0.48
CA LEU A 103 4.91 11.69 -0.25
C LEU A 103 4.33 13.00 0.30
N ARG A 104 3.01 13.21 0.19
CA ARG A 104 2.36 14.40 0.75
C ARG A 104 2.67 14.53 2.23
N ARG A 105 3.26 15.67 2.60
CA ARG A 105 3.55 16.02 4.00
C ARG A 105 2.27 15.94 4.83
N GLY A 106 2.35 15.19 5.92
CA GLY A 106 1.24 15.03 6.86
C GLY A 106 1.75 14.50 8.19
N TRP A 107 0.95 14.63 9.24
CA TRP A 107 1.33 14.14 10.57
C TRP A 107 1.11 12.62 10.63
N ARG A 108 2.19 11.85 10.46
CA ARG A 108 2.18 10.38 10.48
C ARG A 108 3.06 9.89 11.62
N ILE A 109 2.44 9.49 12.73
CA ILE A 109 3.15 8.88 13.87
C ILE A 109 3.48 7.42 13.53
N MET A 110 2.53 6.70 12.94
CA MET A 110 2.70 5.34 12.45
C MET A 110 3.01 5.35 10.95
N GLN A 111 3.97 4.54 10.51
CA GLN A 111 4.39 4.41 9.10
C GLN A 111 4.75 5.74 8.41
N PRO A 112 5.71 6.50 8.95
CA PRO A 112 6.24 7.70 8.30
C PRO A 112 6.67 7.40 6.86
N ASN A 113 6.49 8.35 5.95
CA ASN A 113 6.92 8.20 4.55
C ASN A 113 8.45 8.26 4.43
N LEU A 114 8.98 8.00 3.23
CA LEU A 114 10.44 7.95 3.02
C LEU A 114 11.15 9.28 3.33
N GLU A 115 10.49 10.42 3.09
CA GLU A 115 11.04 11.72 3.44
C GLU A 115 11.14 11.88 4.96
N GLN A 116 10.09 11.51 5.69
CA GLN A 116 10.06 11.55 7.17
C GLN A 116 11.06 10.59 7.81
N CYS A 117 11.37 9.48 7.14
CA CYS A 117 12.42 8.55 7.55
C CYS A 117 13.84 9.02 7.18
N GLY A 118 14.00 10.15 6.48
CA GLY A 118 15.29 10.64 6.00
C GLY A 118 15.91 9.80 4.87
N LEU A 119 15.10 8.99 4.17
CA LEU A 119 15.55 8.12 3.08
C LEU A 119 15.53 8.81 1.72
N LEU A 120 14.86 9.97 1.61
CA LEU A 120 14.91 10.86 0.47
C LEU A 120 14.67 12.30 0.92
N SER A 121 14.90 13.26 0.01
CA SER A 121 14.54 14.66 0.22
C SER A 121 13.85 15.20 -1.03
N ILE A 122 12.86 16.07 -0.85
CA ILE A 122 12.18 16.77 -1.94
C ILE A 122 12.76 18.18 -2.00
N VAL A 123 13.29 18.54 -3.17
CA VAL A 123 13.84 19.87 -3.45
C VAL A 123 12.97 20.53 -4.51
N TYR A 124 12.64 21.80 -4.30
CA TYR A 124 11.90 22.61 -5.26
C TYR A 124 12.88 23.49 -6.04
N GLU A 125 12.74 23.49 -7.36
CA GLU A 125 13.44 24.46 -8.20
C GLU A 125 12.85 25.84 -7.90
N GLY A 126 13.72 26.78 -7.53
CA GLY A 126 13.39 28.18 -7.22
C GLY A 126 13.57 29.09 -8.41
#